data_AF-A0A2A5GA03-F1
#
_entry.id   AF-A0A2A5GA03-F1
#
_cell.length_a   1.000
_cell.length_b   1.000
_cell.length_c   1.000
_cell.angle_alpha   90.00
_cell.angle_beta   90.00
_cell.angle_gamma   90.00
#
_symmetry.space_group_name_H-M   'P 1'
#
loop_
_entity.id
_entity.type
_entity.pdbx_description
1 polymer ?
#
loop_
_entity_poly.entity_id
_entity_poly.type
_entity_poly.pdbx_seq_one_letter_code
_entity_poly.pdbx_strand_id
1 'polypeptide(L)'
;MKPQEIKTVIGNIKQAIPRQANGADLAHIYVLLGIELGLAHLLQSEALSDSESPLPETAPERYQKRADKRERPWPFIMRVYADWLGKGLAQHHLLHLDKPLYAALHCWLLKNDKPEGFDLPSKKEINDRELEQLGIKDGALLPYPSYYKGLKDKLRLYNAARNRAPNKD
;
A
#
# COMPACT_ATOMS: atom_id res chain seq x y z
N MET A 1 6.13 13.43 -31.80
CA MET A 1 4.83 14.15 -31.85
C MET A 1 5.10 15.63 -31.65
N LYS A 2 4.51 16.50 -32.48
CA LYS A 2 4.70 17.96 -32.33
C LYS A 2 3.88 18.46 -31.12
N PRO A 3 4.32 19.51 -30.40
CA PRO A 3 3.62 20.02 -29.21
C PRO A 3 2.14 20.40 -29.45
N GLN A 4 1.82 20.82 -30.67
CA GLN A 4 0.44 21.13 -31.09
C GLN A 4 -0.45 19.88 -31.19
N GLU A 5 0.09 18.76 -31.68
CA GLU A 5 -0.65 17.50 -31.80
C GLU A 5 -1.02 16.94 -30.42
N ILE A 6 -0.11 17.08 -29.45
CA ILE A 6 -0.33 16.65 -28.06
C ILE A 6 -1.49 17.44 -27.44
N LYS A 7 -1.54 18.76 -27.64
CA LYS A 7 -2.64 19.59 -27.15
C LYS A 7 -3.99 19.19 -27.73
N THR A 8 -4.04 18.85 -29.02
CA THR A 8 -5.28 18.40 -29.68
C THR A 8 -5.75 17.06 -29.13
N VAL A 9 -4.84 16.10 -28.96
CA VAL A 9 -5.16 14.78 -28.37
C VAL A 9 -5.67 14.93 -26.94
N ILE A 10 -5.00 15.72 -26.11
CA ILE A 10 -5.45 16.00 -24.73
C ILE A 10 -6.82 16.68 -24.71
N GLY A 11 -7.07 17.62 -25.64
CA GLY A 11 -8.38 18.28 -25.78
C GLY A 11 -9.51 17.31 -26.10
N ASN A 12 -9.27 16.38 -27.02
CA ASN A 12 -10.24 15.35 -27.40
C ASN A 12 -10.50 14.36 -26.25
N ILE A 13 -9.44 13.96 -25.54
CA ILE A 13 -9.55 13.09 -24.35
C ILE A 13 -10.40 13.77 -23.27
N LYS A 14 -10.19 15.06 -22.99
CA LYS A 14 -11.01 15.83 -22.03
C LYS A 14 -12.49 15.83 -22.38
N GLN A 15 -12.84 15.81 -23.66
CA GLN A 15 -14.23 15.75 -24.12
C GLN A 15 -14.83 14.36 -23.97
N ALA A 16 -14.02 13.31 -24.04
CA ALA A 16 -14.43 11.91 -23.88
C ALA A 16 -14.57 11.48 -22.40
N ILE A 17 -13.93 12.21 -21.47
CA ILE A 17 -14.04 11.92 -20.04
C ILE A 17 -15.41 12.38 -19.51
N PRO A 18 -16.10 11.57 -18.68
CA PRO A 18 -17.38 11.95 -18.09
C PRO A 18 -17.31 13.31 -17.39
N ARG A 19 -18.27 14.21 -17.68
CA ARG A 19 -18.34 15.56 -17.07
C ARG A 19 -18.43 15.58 -15.54
N GLN A 20 -18.81 14.45 -14.95
CA GLN A 20 -18.95 14.22 -13.52
C GLN A 20 -17.69 13.68 -12.85
N ALA A 21 -16.62 13.43 -13.62
CA ALA A 21 -15.33 13.01 -13.09
C ALA A 21 -14.72 14.15 -12.26
N ASN A 22 -14.37 13.85 -11.00
CA ASN A 22 -13.70 14.82 -10.14
C ASN A 22 -12.20 14.95 -10.55
N GLY A 23 -11.48 15.90 -9.96
CA GLY A 23 -10.07 16.12 -10.26
C GLY A 23 -9.16 14.90 -10.02
N ALA A 24 -9.51 14.03 -9.09
CA ALA A 24 -8.77 12.80 -8.80
C ALA A 24 -9.07 11.69 -9.83
N ASP A 25 -10.32 11.56 -10.28
CA ASP A 25 -10.70 10.61 -11.34
C ASP A 25 -10.01 10.99 -12.65
N LEU A 26 -9.96 12.30 -12.96
CA LEU A 26 -9.22 12.84 -14.10
C LEU A 26 -7.73 12.49 -14.03
N ALA A 27 -7.09 12.72 -12.88
CA ALA A 27 -5.68 12.38 -12.69
C ALA A 27 -5.41 10.88 -12.91
N HIS A 28 -6.29 10.01 -12.40
CA HIS A 28 -6.17 8.57 -12.56
C HIS A 28 -6.29 8.13 -14.02
N ILE A 29 -7.21 8.74 -14.79
CA ILE A 29 -7.38 8.48 -16.22
C ILE A 29 -6.12 8.86 -17.00
N TYR A 30 -5.49 10.00 -16.69
CA TYR A 30 -4.25 10.40 -17.37
C TYR A 30 -3.06 9.51 -17.06
N VAL A 31 -2.95 8.99 -15.84
CA VAL A 31 -1.92 8.03 -15.45
C VAL A 31 -2.09 6.73 -16.23
N LEU A 32 -3.31 6.15 -16.23
CA LEU A 32 -3.61 4.93 -16.99
C LEU A 32 -3.32 5.09 -18.48
N LEU A 33 -3.72 6.23 -19.05
CA LEU A 33 -3.46 6.54 -20.46
C LEU A 33 -1.95 6.68 -20.75
N GLY A 34 -1.19 7.28 -19.84
CA GLY A 34 0.27 7.35 -19.95
C GLY A 34 0.93 5.97 -19.94
N ILE A 35 0.43 5.04 -19.12
CA ILE A 35 0.93 3.67 -19.04
C ILE A 35 0.61 2.88 -20.32
N GLU A 36 -0.66 2.87 -20.74
CA GLU A 36 -1.11 2.14 -21.94
C GLU A 36 -0.43 2.62 -23.22
N LEU A 37 -0.11 3.91 -23.31
CA LEU A 37 0.60 4.49 -24.46
C LEU A 37 2.13 4.33 -24.37
N GLY A 38 2.66 3.68 -23.33
CA GLY A 38 4.11 3.54 -23.12
C GLY A 38 4.82 4.86 -22.78
N LEU A 39 4.06 5.87 -22.37
CA LEU A 39 4.52 7.22 -22.01
C LEU A 39 4.73 7.39 -20.49
N ALA A 40 4.87 6.28 -19.75
CA ALA A 40 5.08 6.30 -18.31
C ALA A 40 6.30 7.13 -17.89
N HIS A 41 7.32 7.24 -18.73
CA HIS A 41 8.50 8.08 -18.51
C HIS A 41 8.23 9.60 -18.48
N LEU A 42 7.06 10.04 -18.98
CA LEU A 42 6.61 11.43 -18.92
C LEU A 42 5.73 11.72 -17.70
N LEU A 43 5.34 10.68 -16.96
CA LEU A 43 4.60 10.86 -15.71
C LEU A 43 5.58 11.34 -14.63
N GLN A 44 5.09 12.22 -13.76
CA GLN A 44 5.83 12.58 -12.54
C GLN A 44 6.07 11.31 -11.71
N SER A 45 7.21 11.23 -11.04
CA SER A 45 7.55 10.09 -10.17
C SER A 45 6.50 9.84 -9.10
N GLU A 46 5.79 10.88 -8.64
CA GLU A 46 4.68 10.74 -7.68
C GLU A 46 3.39 10.16 -8.29
N ALA A 47 3.28 10.18 -9.63
CA ALA A 47 2.14 9.68 -10.38
C ALA A 47 2.36 8.24 -10.90
N LEU A 48 3.61 7.79 -10.96
CA LEU A 48 3.95 6.38 -11.05
C LEU A 48 3.70 5.80 -9.66
N SER A 49 2.58 5.09 -9.47
CA SER A 49 2.47 4.26 -8.28
C SER A 49 3.67 3.32 -8.28
N ASP A 50 4.51 3.38 -7.24
CA ASP A 50 5.52 2.36 -6.98
C ASP A 50 4.86 1.03 -7.28
N SER A 51 5.45 0.27 -8.20
CA SER A 51 4.87 -0.96 -8.72
C SER A 51 4.60 -1.91 -7.56
N GLU A 52 3.41 -1.82 -6.97
CA GLU A 52 2.88 -2.79 -6.05
C GLU A 52 2.83 -4.07 -6.86
N SER A 53 3.78 -4.97 -6.60
CA SER A 53 3.68 -6.32 -7.12
C SER A 53 2.30 -6.82 -6.68
N PRO A 54 1.41 -7.20 -7.61
CA PRO A 54 0.04 -7.50 -7.26
C PRO A 54 0.07 -8.58 -6.18
N LEU A 55 -0.47 -8.21 -5.01
CA LEU A 55 -0.59 -9.14 -3.91
C LEU A 55 -1.45 -10.32 -4.36
N PRO A 56 -1.17 -11.53 -3.86
CA PRO A 56 -1.94 -12.68 -4.28
C PRO A 56 -3.39 -12.50 -3.82
N GLU A 57 -4.36 -12.60 -4.73
CA GLU A 57 -5.79 -12.52 -4.37
C GLU A 57 -6.25 -13.74 -3.55
N THR A 58 -5.54 -14.86 -3.70
CA THR A 58 -5.81 -16.11 -3.00
C THR A 58 -4.54 -16.70 -2.40
N ALA A 59 -4.66 -17.36 -1.25
CA ALA A 59 -3.51 -18.02 -0.61
C ALA A 59 -2.93 -19.11 -1.54
N PRO A 60 -1.64 -19.03 -1.93
CA PRO A 60 -1.00 -20.04 -2.79
C PRO A 60 -1.05 -21.42 -2.16
N GLU A 61 -0.82 -21.47 -0.85
CA GLU A 61 -0.99 -22.67 -0.03
C GLU A 61 -1.69 -22.27 1.27
N ARG A 62 -2.68 -23.07 1.69
CA ARG A 62 -3.35 -22.85 2.98
C ARG A 62 -2.60 -23.54 4.10
N TYR A 63 -2.31 -22.82 5.17
CA TYR A 63 -1.62 -23.32 6.35
C TYR A 63 -2.32 -24.51 7.00
N GLN A 64 -3.65 -24.59 6.95
CA GLN A 64 -4.38 -25.79 7.44
C GLN A 64 -4.11 -27.05 6.62
N LYS A 65 -3.81 -26.89 5.33
CA LYS A 65 -3.56 -27.99 4.39
C LYS A 65 -2.06 -28.26 4.17
N ARG A 66 -1.20 -27.64 4.98
CA ARG A 66 0.26 -27.84 4.91
C ARG A 66 0.61 -29.32 5.02
N ALA A 67 1.60 -29.74 4.23
CA ALA A 67 2.06 -31.12 4.21
C ALA A 67 2.65 -31.53 5.58
N ASP A 68 3.43 -30.64 6.21
CA ASP A 68 3.98 -30.87 7.54
C ASP A 68 3.18 -30.14 8.62
N LYS A 69 2.42 -30.90 9.43
CA LYS A 69 1.63 -30.35 10.54
C LYS A 69 2.49 -29.74 11.65
N ARG A 70 3.78 -30.05 11.73
CA ARG A 70 4.72 -29.49 12.72
C ARG A 70 5.42 -28.23 12.24
N GLU A 71 5.27 -27.87 10.96
CA GLU A 71 5.82 -26.64 10.40
C GLU A 71 5.30 -25.43 11.17
N ARG A 72 6.22 -24.54 11.56
CA ARG A 72 5.92 -23.29 12.26
C ARG A 72 5.40 -22.24 11.27
N PRO A 73 4.67 -21.21 11.73
CA PRO A 73 4.08 -20.21 10.83
C PRO A 73 5.14 -19.40 10.07
N TRP A 74 6.26 -19.02 10.70
CA TRP A 74 7.33 -18.25 10.05
C TRP A 74 7.98 -19.01 8.88
N PRO A 75 8.48 -20.26 9.05
CA PRO A 75 9.05 -21.03 7.94
C PRO A 75 8.06 -21.25 6.79
N PHE A 76 6.78 -21.49 7.13
CA PHE A 76 5.73 -21.60 6.12
C PHE A 76 5.60 -20.30 5.31
N ILE A 77 5.60 -19.14 5.97
CA ILE A 77 5.49 -17.85 5.30
C ILE A 77 6.72 -17.58 4.43
N MET A 78 7.92 -17.87 4.90
CA MET A 78 9.13 -17.73 4.07
C MET A 78 9.05 -18.58 2.81
N ARG A 79 8.56 -19.81 2.91
CA ARG A 79 8.49 -20.73 1.76
C ARG A 79 7.39 -20.36 0.78
N VAL A 80 6.18 -20.07 1.29
CA VAL A 80 4.98 -19.87 0.47
C VAL A 80 4.87 -18.43 -0.02
N TYR A 81 5.29 -17.46 0.79
CA TYR A 81 5.13 -16.04 0.51
C TYR A 81 6.44 -15.29 0.26
N ALA A 82 7.57 -15.99 0.08
CA ALA A 82 8.89 -15.40 -0.17
C ALA A 82 8.85 -14.28 -1.22
N ASP A 83 8.16 -14.52 -2.33
CA ASP A 83 8.13 -13.60 -3.47
C ASP A 83 7.48 -12.25 -3.15
N TRP A 84 6.65 -12.18 -2.10
CA TRP A 84 5.92 -10.98 -1.68
C TRP A 84 6.44 -10.36 -0.38
N LEU A 85 7.33 -11.04 0.35
CA LEU A 85 7.98 -10.47 1.53
C LEU A 85 8.83 -9.25 1.12
N GLY A 86 8.69 -8.15 1.86
CA GLY A 86 9.34 -6.88 1.54
C GLY A 86 8.77 -6.10 0.34
N LYS A 87 7.75 -6.64 -0.35
CA LYS A 87 7.10 -5.99 -1.53
C LYS A 87 5.66 -5.52 -1.24
N GLY A 88 5.36 -5.22 0.01
CA GLY A 88 4.03 -4.76 0.45
C GLY A 88 3.15 -5.83 1.11
N LEU A 89 3.61 -7.10 1.20
CA LEU A 89 2.91 -8.10 2.01
C LEU A 89 2.98 -7.73 3.49
N ALA A 90 1.85 -7.83 4.18
CA ALA A 90 1.70 -7.39 5.55
C ALA A 90 0.86 -8.40 6.35
N GLN A 91 0.94 -8.32 7.69
CA GLN A 91 0.18 -9.23 8.55
C GLN A 91 -1.33 -9.16 8.32
N HIS A 92 -1.88 -7.97 8.02
CA HIS A 92 -3.30 -7.82 7.74
C HIS A 92 -3.72 -8.45 6.41
N HIS A 93 -2.83 -8.54 5.42
CA HIS A 93 -3.08 -9.28 4.18
C HIS A 93 -3.22 -10.78 4.48
N LEU A 94 -2.39 -11.33 5.38
CA LEU A 94 -2.52 -12.72 5.81
C LEU A 94 -3.86 -13.01 6.48
N LEU A 95 -4.45 -12.05 7.21
CA LEU A 95 -5.78 -12.22 7.79
C LEU A 95 -6.86 -12.46 6.72
N HIS A 96 -6.73 -11.84 5.56
CA HIS A 96 -7.66 -12.02 4.44
C HIS A 96 -7.37 -13.31 3.66
N LEU A 97 -6.09 -13.64 3.47
CA LEU A 97 -5.67 -14.81 2.70
C LEU A 97 -5.84 -16.13 3.47
N ASP A 98 -5.41 -16.15 4.73
CA ASP A 98 -5.39 -17.33 5.57
C ASP A 98 -5.49 -16.95 7.07
N LYS A 99 -6.74 -16.88 7.56
CA LYS A 99 -7.03 -16.60 8.98
C LYS A 99 -6.30 -17.56 9.95
N PRO A 100 -6.28 -18.88 9.72
CA PRO A 100 -5.49 -19.82 10.52
C PRO A 100 -4.01 -19.49 10.60
N LEU A 101 -3.38 -19.12 9.47
CA LEU A 101 -1.98 -18.71 9.45
C LEU A 101 -1.75 -17.45 10.27
N TYR A 102 -2.63 -16.45 10.10
CA TYR A 102 -2.57 -15.21 10.88
C TYR A 102 -2.63 -15.47 12.38
N ALA A 103 -3.57 -16.31 12.84
CA ALA A 103 -3.71 -16.64 14.26
C ALA A 103 -2.46 -17.39 14.79
N ALA A 104 -1.94 -18.35 14.02
CA ALA A 104 -0.73 -19.08 14.39
C ALA A 104 0.49 -18.16 14.47
N LEU A 105 0.65 -17.26 13.50
CA LEU A 105 1.71 -16.26 13.49
C LEU A 105 1.63 -15.32 14.70
N HIS A 106 0.43 -14.81 15.00
CA HIS A 106 0.23 -13.91 16.14
C HIS A 106 0.60 -14.60 17.46
N CYS A 107 0.15 -15.83 17.69
CA CYS A 107 0.52 -16.61 18.87
C CYS A 107 2.04 -16.89 18.94
N TRP A 108 2.68 -17.06 17.79
CA TRP A 108 4.12 -17.28 17.72
C TRP A 108 4.91 -16.00 18.07
N LEU A 109 4.50 -14.85 17.53
CA LEU A 109 5.12 -13.53 17.79
C LEU A 109 4.96 -13.07 19.25
N LEU A 110 3.95 -13.55 19.98
CA LEU A 110 3.84 -13.28 21.42
C LEU A 110 4.94 -13.93 22.26
N LYS A 111 5.61 -14.96 21.73
CA LYS A 111 6.58 -15.78 22.45
C LYS A 111 7.99 -15.76 21.84
N ASN A 112 8.15 -15.19 20.65
CA ASN A 112 9.40 -15.22 19.90
C ASN A 112 9.57 -13.89 19.16
N ASP A 113 10.81 -13.44 19.04
CA ASP A 113 11.14 -12.26 18.26
C ASP A 113 11.05 -12.53 16.75
N LYS A 114 10.88 -11.45 15.97
CA LYS A 114 10.89 -11.54 14.51
C LYS A 114 12.30 -12.00 14.06
N PRO A 115 12.38 -13.06 13.25
CA PRO A 115 13.63 -13.56 12.71
C PRO A 115 14.21 -12.59 11.68
N GLU A 116 15.53 -12.61 11.51
CA GLU A 116 16.25 -11.72 10.60
C GLU A 116 15.80 -11.94 9.15
N GLY A 117 15.57 -10.85 8.41
CA GLY A 117 15.02 -10.90 7.05
C GLY A 117 13.50 -11.13 6.97
N PHE A 118 12.77 -11.22 8.10
CA PHE A 118 11.31 -11.28 8.08
C PHE A 118 10.65 -9.91 7.94
N ASP A 119 10.54 -9.41 6.72
CA ASP A 119 9.78 -8.17 6.49
C ASP A 119 8.29 -8.46 6.31
N LEU A 120 7.61 -8.69 7.44
CA LEU A 120 6.16 -8.79 7.52
C LEU A 120 5.61 -7.80 8.56
N PRO A 121 5.50 -6.51 8.17
CA PRO A 121 5.07 -5.47 9.08
C PRO A 121 3.57 -5.63 9.43
N SER A 122 3.26 -5.24 10.65
CA SER A 122 1.89 -5.02 11.11
C SER A 122 1.32 -3.75 10.48
N LYS A 123 -0.01 -3.59 10.51
CA LYS A 123 -0.66 -2.36 10.05
C LYS A 123 -0.15 -1.13 10.80
N LYS A 124 0.23 -1.28 12.08
CA LYS A 124 0.83 -0.19 12.87
C LYS A 124 2.18 0.22 12.27
N GLU A 125 3.09 -0.75 12.11
CA GLU A 125 4.43 -0.52 11.56
C GLU A 125 4.40 0.05 10.13
N ILE A 126 3.41 -0.34 9.31
CA ILE A 126 3.22 0.27 7.98
C ILE A 126 2.89 1.75 8.10
N ASN A 127 1.88 2.10 8.91
CA ASN A 127 1.53 3.51 9.10
C ASN A 127 2.72 4.31 9.65
N ASP A 128 3.51 3.72 10.55
CA ASP A 128 4.68 4.38 11.13
C ASP A 128 5.79 4.58 10.07
N ARG A 129 6.05 3.60 9.20
CA ARG A 129 6.96 3.74 8.04
C ARG A 129 6.49 4.80 7.04
N GLU A 130 5.19 4.82 6.74
CA GLU A 130 4.59 5.83 5.85
C GLU A 130 4.72 7.24 6.45
N LEU A 131 4.48 7.40 7.76
CA LEU A 131 4.67 8.67 8.45
C LEU A 131 6.13 9.15 8.40
N GLU A 132 7.08 8.24 8.60
CA GLU A 132 8.52 8.53 8.52
C GLU A 132 8.95 8.94 7.11
N GLN A 133 8.50 8.21 6.07
CA GLN A 133 8.75 8.57 4.67
C GLN A 133 8.21 9.96 4.31
N LEU A 134 7.09 10.36 4.91
CA LEU A 134 6.48 11.66 4.70
C LEU A 134 7.14 12.78 5.53
N GLY A 135 8.14 12.47 6.36
CA GLY A 135 8.84 13.42 7.23
C GLY A 135 7.96 13.98 8.35
N ILE A 136 6.82 13.35 8.64
CA ILE A 136 5.85 13.81 9.64
C ILE A 136 6.24 13.19 10.98
N LYS A 137 6.93 13.96 11.82
CA LYS A 137 7.23 13.56 13.20
C LYS A 137 5.98 13.70 14.09
N ASP A 138 5.92 12.91 15.16
CA ASP A 138 4.88 13.02 16.17
C ASP A 138 4.68 14.48 16.63
N GLY A 139 3.46 14.99 16.51
CA GLY A 139 3.11 16.38 16.88
C GLY A 139 3.24 17.43 15.78
N ALA A 140 3.61 17.07 14.54
CA ALA A 140 3.69 18.02 13.44
C ALA A 140 2.30 18.49 12.95
N LEU A 141 2.12 19.81 12.79
CA LEU A 141 0.94 20.41 12.17
C LEU A 141 0.94 20.11 10.66
N LEU A 142 -0.09 19.40 10.18
CA LEU A 142 -0.30 19.20 8.75
C LEU A 142 -0.77 20.52 8.09
N PRO A 143 -0.20 20.92 6.94
CA PRO A 143 -0.66 22.11 6.22
C PRO A 143 -2.06 21.87 5.62
N TYR A 144 -2.98 22.80 5.89
CA TYR A 144 -4.28 22.93 5.21
C TYR A 144 -4.03 23.57 3.82
N PRO A 145 -4.66 23.15 2.69
CA PRO A 145 -6.08 22.78 2.57
C PRO A 145 -6.38 21.33 2.14
N SER A 146 -7.60 20.90 2.51
CA SER A 146 -8.11 19.53 2.66
C SER A 146 -8.61 18.79 1.41
N TYR A 147 -8.09 19.08 0.21
CA TYR A 147 -8.61 18.49 -1.05
C TYR A 147 -7.60 17.73 -1.91
N TYR A 148 -6.54 17.18 -1.31
CA TYR A 148 -5.63 16.23 -1.97
C TYR A 148 -5.79 14.83 -1.37
N LYS A 149 -5.93 13.80 -2.21
CA LYS A 149 -6.08 12.38 -1.78
C LYS A 149 -4.93 11.96 -0.85
N GLY A 150 -3.70 12.39 -1.15
CA GLY A 150 -2.54 12.20 -0.29
C GLY A 150 -2.59 12.92 1.07
N LEU A 151 -3.35 14.02 1.19
CA LEU A 151 -3.57 14.69 2.49
C LEU A 151 -4.64 13.96 3.32
N LYS A 152 -5.61 13.32 2.68
CA LYS A 152 -6.64 12.51 3.35
C LYS A 152 -6.02 11.29 4.04
N ASP A 153 -5.08 10.62 3.37
CA ASP A 153 -4.31 9.53 3.95
C ASP A 153 -3.36 10.01 5.05
N LYS A 154 -2.69 11.15 4.86
CA LYS A 154 -1.91 11.83 5.93
C LYS A 154 -2.78 12.15 7.15
N LEU A 155 -3.99 12.66 6.97
CA LEU A 155 -4.92 12.98 8.05
C LEU A 155 -5.40 11.71 8.76
N ARG A 156 -5.66 10.63 8.02
CA ARG A 156 -6.02 9.30 8.57
C ARG A 156 -4.88 8.76 9.44
N LEU A 157 -3.65 8.82 8.95
CA LEU A 157 -2.45 8.36 9.65
C LEU A 157 -2.18 9.19 10.91
N TYR A 158 -2.24 10.53 10.81
CA TYR A 158 -2.08 11.45 11.93
C TYR A 158 -3.12 11.21 13.03
N ASN A 159 -4.41 11.09 12.68
CA ASN A 159 -5.46 10.83 13.66
C ASN A 159 -5.28 9.45 14.33
N ALA A 160 -4.82 8.44 13.59
CA ALA A 160 -4.51 7.13 14.14
C ALA A 160 -3.32 7.18 15.11
N ALA A 161 -2.30 7.99 14.86
CA ALA A 161 -1.18 8.22 15.78
C ALA A 161 -1.63 9.01 17.03
N ARG A 162 -2.36 10.11 16.84
CA ARG A 162 -2.86 10.96 17.93
C ARG A 162 -3.75 10.21 18.93
N ASN A 163 -4.66 9.37 18.43
CA ASN A 163 -5.54 8.58 19.29
C ASN A 163 -4.82 7.45 20.06
N ARG A 164 -3.56 7.15 19.73
CA ARG A 164 -2.71 6.20 20.46
C ARG A 164 -1.86 6.86 21.54
N ALA A 165 -1.62 8.17 21.45
CA ALA A 165 -0.96 8.90 22.51
C ALA A 165 -1.86 8.80 23.77
N PRO A 166 -1.32 8.36 24.93
CA PRO A 166 -2.10 8.43 26.16
C PRO A 166 -2.47 9.91 26.35
N ASN A 167 -3.74 10.19 26.67
CA ASN A 167 -4.14 11.52 27.13
C ASN A 167 -3.19 11.88 28.28
N LYS A 168 -2.25 12.78 28.00
CA LYS A 168 -1.50 13.44 29.06
C LYS A 168 -2.44 14.50 29.61
N ASP A 169 -3.06 14.15 30.73
CA ASP A 169 -3.58 15.11 31.70
C ASP A 169 -2.43 15.98 32.24
#